data_AF-A0A564WY34-F1
#
_entry.id   AF-A0A564WY34-F1
#
_cell.length_a   1.000
_cell.length_b   1.000
_cell.length_c   1.000
_cell.angle_alpha   90.00
_cell.angle_beta   90.00
_cell.angle_gamma   90.00
#
_symmetry.space_group_name_H-M   'P 1'
#
loop_
_entity.id
_entity.type
_entity.pdbx_description
1 polymer ?
#
loop_
_entity_poly.entity_id
_entity_poly.type
_entity_poly.pdbx_seq_one_letter_code
_entity_poly.pdbx_strand_id
1 'polypeptide(L)'
;MTLITGFGADKTMTAVISGEADIGFMGAEASIYAYQEGATDPVVNFAQLTQRAGNFLVAREEMPDFKWEDLKGKKVLGGRKGGVHTSM
;
A
#
# COMPACT_ATOMS: atom_id res chain seq x y z
N MET A 1 23.30 10.60 -2.78
CA MET A 1 21.92 10.11 -2.58
C MET A 1 21.76 8.86 -3.42
N THR A 2 21.39 7.74 -2.81
CA THR A 2 21.18 6.45 -3.49
C THR A 2 19.71 6.10 -3.36
N LEU A 3 19.08 5.69 -4.46
CA LEU A 3 17.70 5.21 -4.46
C LEU A 3 17.71 3.72 -4.76
N ILE A 4 17.03 2.96 -3.92
CA ILE A 4 16.81 1.52 -4.10
C ILE A 4 15.31 1.25 -4.19
N THR A 5 14.95 0.30 -5.04
CA THR A 5 13.56 -0.12 -5.17
C THR A 5 13.24 -1.13 -4.07
N GLY A 6 12.34 -0.80 -3.15
CA GLY A 6 11.96 -1.68 -2.04
C GLY A 6 11.08 -2.88 -2.42
N PHE A 7 10.39 -2.86 -3.58
CA PHE A 7 9.50 -3.94 -4.04
C PHE A 7 8.35 -4.32 -3.09
N GLY A 8 7.84 -3.36 -2.31
CA GLY A 8 6.70 -3.55 -1.40
C GLY A 8 6.91 -2.80 -0.08
N ALA A 9 5.82 -2.46 0.61
CA ALA A 9 5.90 -1.73 1.88
C ALA A 9 6.57 -2.58 2.99
N ASP A 10 6.34 -3.89 2.98
CA ASP A 10 6.97 -4.86 3.90
C ASP A 10 8.50 -4.88 3.75
N LYS A 11 8.99 -4.98 2.52
CA LYS A 11 10.43 -5.00 2.23
C LYS A 11 11.09 -3.63 2.43
N THR A 12 10.41 -2.55 2.05
CA THR A 12 10.88 -1.20 2.36
C THR A 12 11.02 -1.00 3.87
N MET A 13 10.06 -1.49 4.66
CA MET A 13 10.12 -1.46 6.12
C MET A 13 11.30 -2.28 6.65
N THR A 14 11.51 -3.50 6.15
CA THR A 14 12.66 -4.33 6.52
C THR A 14 13.99 -3.62 6.26
N ALA A 15 14.14 -2.97 5.10
CA ALA A 15 15.36 -2.23 4.76
C ALA A 15 15.63 -1.05 5.71
N VAL A 16 14.59 -0.36 6.18
CA VAL A 16 14.74 0.70 7.18
C VAL A 16 15.17 0.12 8.53
N ILE A 17 14.51 -0.95 8.98
CA ILE A 17 14.80 -1.59 10.27
C ILE A 17 16.20 -2.23 10.29
N SER A 18 16.66 -2.79 9.17
CA SER A 18 18.00 -3.40 9.07
C SER A 18 19.13 -2.39 8.89
N GLY A 19 18.82 -1.10 8.71
CA GLY A 19 19.80 -0.05 8.43
C GLY A 19 20.33 -0.05 6.99
N GLU A 20 19.69 -0.79 6.08
CA GLU A 20 20.01 -0.74 4.64
C GLU A 20 19.50 0.55 3.98
N ALA A 21 18.47 1.19 4.55
CA ALA A 21 17.94 2.46 4.11
C ALA A 21 17.68 3.40 5.29
N ASP A 22 18.03 4.68 5.14
CA ASP A 22 17.75 5.68 6.17
C ASP A 22 16.28 6.14 6.15
N ILE A 23 15.63 6.15 4.97
CA ILE A 23 14.27 6.64 4.77
C ILE A 23 13.54 5.73 3.77
N GLY A 24 12.33 5.28 4.14
CA GLY A 24 11.45 4.48 3.29
C GLY A 24 10.24 5.26 2.76
N PHE A 25 9.97 5.18 1.45
CA PHE A 25 8.76 5.73 0.84
C PHE A 25 7.71 4.64 0.68
N MET A 26 6.74 4.61 1.60
CA MET A 26 5.68 3.62 1.65
C MET A 26 4.46 4.16 2.39
N GLY A 27 3.35 3.40 2.38
CA GLY A 27 2.16 3.76 3.14
C GLY A 27 2.39 3.67 4.65
N ALA A 28 1.78 4.58 5.40
CA ALA A 28 1.87 4.66 6.86
C ALA A 28 1.34 3.40 7.59
N GLU A 29 0.55 2.58 6.90
CA GLU A 29 -0.05 1.35 7.42
C GLU A 29 1.02 0.39 7.99
N ALA A 30 2.15 0.22 7.29
CA ALA A 30 3.18 -0.74 7.69
C ALA A 30 3.81 -0.41 9.05
N SER A 31 4.12 0.87 9.31
CA SER A 31 4.67 1.31 10.61
C SER A 31 3.65 1.20 11.73
N ILE A 32 2.37 1.44 11.43
CA ILE A 32 1.29 1.33 12.41
C ILE A 32 1.12 -0.12 12.86
N TYR A 33 1.13 -1.07 11.91
CA TYR A 33 1.06 -2.49 12.24
C TYR A 33 2.28 -2.96 13.05
N ALA A 34 3.49 -2.60 12.61
CA ALA A 34 4.70 -2.96 13.35
C ALA A 34 4.68 -2.42 14.80
N TYR A 35 4.20 -1.19 14.99
CA TYR A 35 4.02 -0.60 16.32
C TYR A 35 2.97 -1.37 17.14
N GLN A 36 1.81 -1.70 16.57
CA GLN A 36 0.76 -2.47 17.25
C GLN A 36 1.21 -3.89 17.63
N GLU A 37 2.11 -4.49 16.85
CA GLU A 37 2.72 -5.80 17.10
C GLU A 37 3.85 -5.76 18.14
N GLY A 38 4.14 -4.58 18.71
CA GLY A 38 5.06 -4.43 19.85
C GLY A 38 6.51 -4.11 19.48
N ALA A 39 6.75 -3.47 18.32
CA ALA A 39 8.09 -3.02 17.95
C ALA A 39 8.70 -2.10 19.02
N THR A 40 9.89 -2.47 19.52
CA THR A 40 10.63 -1.70 20.53
C THR A 40 11.40 -0.53 19.96
N ASP A 41 11.66 -0.54 18.65
CA ASP A 41 12.26 0.56 17.88
C ASP A 41 11.40 0.83 16.64
N PRO A 42 10.29 1.58 16.79
CA PRO A 42 9.32 1.74 15.71
C PRO A 42 9.77 2.76 14.67
N VAL A 43 9.62 2.41 13.40
CA VAL A 43 9.79 3.35 12.29
C VAL A 43 8.72 4.45 12.37
N VAL A 44 9.15 5.70 12.28
CA VAL A 44 8.29 6.87 12.47
C VAL A 44 7.88 7.47 11.11
N ASN A 45 6.57 7.69 10.93
CA ASN A 45 6.07 8.53 9.84
C ASN A 45 6.25 10.00 10.21
N PHE A 46 6.98 10.76 9.40
CA PHE A 46 7.29 12.17 9.70
C PHE A 46 6.91 13.17 8.60
N ALA A 47 6.57 12.71 7.39
CA ALA A 47 6.21 13.58 6.27
C ALA A 47 5.17 12.94 5.35
N GLN A 48 4.21 13.74 4.87
CA GLN A 48 3.22 13.34 3.88
C GLN A 48 3.62 13.89 2.50
N LEU A 49 3.84 12.99 1.53
CA LEU A 49 4.24 13.35 0.16
C LEU A 49 3.06 13.47 -0.81
N THR A 50 1.98 12.71 -0.58
CA THR A 50 0.80 12.66 -1.46
C THR A 50 -0.46 13.02 -0.70
N GLN A 51 -1.42 13.69 -1.33
CA GLN A 51 -2.71 14.02 -0.68
C GLN A 51 -3.58 12.79 -0.42
N ARG A 52 -3.54 11.79 -1.32
CA ARG A 52 -4.29 10.53 -1.23
C ARG A 52 -3.62 9.44 -2.07
N ALA A 53 -3.94 8.17 -1.80
CA ALA A 53 -3.55 7.06 -2.66
C ALA A 53 -4.29 7.12 -4.02
N GLY A 54 -3.58 6.83 -5.10
CA GLY A 54 -4.16 6.68 -6.43
C GLY A 54 -4.64 5.25 -6.64
N ASN A 55 -5.92 4.99 -6.36
CA ASN A 55 -6.54 3.70 -6.63
C ASN A 55 -7.21 3.72 -7.99
N PHE A 56 -7.06 2.63 -8.75
CA PHE A 56 -7.67 2.45 -10.06
C PHE A 56 -8.55 1.21 -10.06
N LEU A 57 -9.72 1.32 -10.68
CA LEU A 57 -10.52 0.19 -11.12
C LEU A 57 -10.21 -0.03 -12.60
N VAL A 58 -9.75 -1.23 -12.94
CA VAL A 58 -9.32 -1.57 -14.30
C VAL A 58 -10.12 -2.77 -14.80
N ALA A 59 -10.71 -2.65 -15.99
CA ALA A 59 -11.37 -3.74 -16.68
C ALA A 59 -10.37 -4.49 -17.59
N ARG A 60 -10.62 -5.79 -17.81
CA ARG A 60 -9.80 -6.60 -18.74
C ARG A 60 -10.11 -6.28 -20.20
N GLU A 61 -11.34 -5.86 -20.47
CA GLU A 61 -11.87 -5.51 -21.78
C GLU A 61 -12.41 -4.08 -21.71
N GLU A 62 -12.58 -3.46 -22.88
CA GLU A 62 -13.17 -2.13 -22.98
C GLU A 62 -14.61 -2.13 -22.43
N MET A 63 -14.94 -1.09 -21.65
CA MET A 63 -16.27 -0.91 -21.03
C MET A 63 -16.75 0.53 -21.31
N PRO A 64 -17.26 0.82 -22.52
CA PRO A 64 -17.81 2.14 -22.83
C PRO A 64 -18.98 2.45 -21.91
N ASP A 65 -19.08 3.71 -21.47
CA ASP A 65 -20.15 4.22 -20.61
C ASP A 65 -20.30 3.51 -19.25
N PHE A 66 -19.19 2.99 -18.68
CA PHE A 66 -19.14 2.34 -17.37
C PHE A 66 -19.88 3.12 -16.27
N LYS A 67 -20.66 2.39 -15.47
CA LYS A 67 -21.32 2.88 -14.25
C LYS A 67 -20.96 2.00 -13.07
N TRP A 68 -20.93 2.58 -11.87
CA TRP A 68 -20.60 1.84 -10.65
C TRP A 68 -21.57 0.67 -10.38
N GLU A 69 -22.83 0.78 -10.83
CA GLU A 69 -23.82 -0.28 -10.74
C GLU A 69 -23.43 -1.53 -11.53
N ASP A 70 -22.57 -1.41 -12.56
CA ASP A 70 -22.11 -2.53 -13.37
C ASP A 70 -21.23 -3.51 -12.58
N LEU A 71 -20.74 -3.10 -11.41
CA LEU A 71 -20.03 -3.96 -10.46
C LEU A 71 -20.95 -4.88 -9.68
N LYS A 72 -22.26 -4.60 -9.60
CA LYS A 72 -23.19 -5.40 -8.81
C LYS A 72 -23.25 -6.83 -9.34
N GLY A 73 -23.01 -7.79 -8.46
CA GLY A 73 -22.96 -9.22 -8.82
C GLY A 73 -21.71 -9.63 -9.60
N LYS A 74 -20.75 -8.73 -9.83
CA LYS A 74 -19.44 -9.07 -10.39
C LYS A 74 -18.46 -9.37 -9.27
N LYS A 75 -17.51 -10.28 -9.56
CA LYS A 75 -16.36 -10.51 -8.70
C LYS A 75 -15.27 -9.49 -9.02
N VAL A 76 -15.00 -8.57 -8.09
CA VAL A 76 -13.91 -7.60 -8.22
C VAL A 76 -12.64 -8.19 -7.61
N LEU A 77 -11.53 -8.15 -8.35
CA LEU A 77 -10.23 -8.54 -7.82
C LEU A 77 -9.66 -7.37 -7.03
N GLY A 78 -9.71 -7.50 -5.70
CA GLY A 78 -9.07 -6.56 -4.78
C GLY A 78 -7.55 -6.76 -4.67
N GLY A 79 -6.93 -5.94 -3.84
CA GLY A 79 -5.53 -6.10 -3.42
C GLY A 79 -5.31 -7.35 -2.55
N ARG A 80 -4.14 -7.43 -1.91
CA ARG A 80 -3.74 -8.57 -1.06
C ARG A 80 -4.78 -8.85 0.03
N LYS A 81 -5.00 -10.14 0.35
CA LYS A 81 -5.79 -10.58 1.51
C LYS A 81 -5.24 -9.91 2.79
N GLY A 82 -6.11 -9.22 3.52
CA GLY A 82 -5.76 -8.45 4.73
C GLY A 82 -5.30 -7.01 4.48
N GLY A 83 -5.29 -6.54 3.22
CA GLY A 83 -5.12 -5.12 2.90
C GLY A 83 -6.45 -4.37 2.83
N VAL A 84 -6.38 -3.04 2.84
CA VAL A 84 -7.55 -2.13 2.85
C VAL A 84 -8.51 -2.33 1.66
N HIS A 85 -8.05 -2.96 0.57
CA HIS A 85 -8.80 -3.11 -0.68
C HIS A 85 -9.09 -4.59 -1.01
N THR A 86 -9.44 -5.42 -0.04
CA THR A 86 -9.92 -6.78 -0.33
C THR A 86 -11.28 -6.75 -1.04
N SER A 87 -11.52 -7.70 -1.94
CA SER A 87 -12.74 -7.79 -2.76
C SER A 87 -14.01 -7.52 -1.94
N MET A 88 -14.75 -6.48 -2.30
CA MET A 88 -16.18 -6.38 -1.98
C MET A 88 -16.97 -7.32 -2.88
#